data_AF-A0A7J9ZC87-F1
#
_entry.id   AF-A0A7J9ZC87-F1
#
_cell.length_a   1.000
_cell.length_b   1.000
_cell.length_c   1.000
_cell.angle_alpha   90.00
_cell.angle_beta   90.00
_cell.angle_gamma   90.00
#
_symmetry.space_group_name_H-M   'P 1'
#
loop_
_entity.id
_entity.type
_entity.pdbx_description
1 polymer ?
#
loop_
_entity_poly.entity_id
_entity_poly.type
_entity_poly.pdbx_seq_one_letter_code
_entity_poly.pdbx_strand_id
1 'polypeptide(L)'
;MIAAPGRSAGGRAVNMRPEPYAVDAFALTGDLLDAIVGVYAGAASPPAIDADRRRGLFVRHTLEPGWQAVAAGRPPVGFAYGFHCAPGQWWHDTLRRGMRAGLGFRASRSWLSDAFCLAELHVHPSAQRQGIGRALVEHLLDGRPERAVVLSTPDAAEARKFYARLGFTELLTGFAFPGTPAPYTVLGRRTPADATGWSLRRRGR
;
A
#
# COMPACT_ATOMS: atom_id res chain seq x y z
N MET A 1 12.05 37.19 -48.22
CA MET A 1 12.93 36.07 -47.81
C MET A 1 12.42 35.58 -46.45
N ILE A 2 11.59 34.54 -46.43
CA ILE A 2 10.96 34.01 -45.22
C ILE A 2 11.75 32.78 -44.80
N ALA A 3 12.49 32.87 -43.70
CA ALA A 3 13.18 31.74 -43.10
C ALA A 3 12.29 31.12 -42.01
N ALA A 4 11.79 29.92 -42.27
CA ALA A 4 11.74 28.85 -41.27
C ALA A 4 13.09 28.10 -41.37
N PRO A 5 13.65 27.45 -40.33
CA PRO A 5 12.91 26.57 -39.42
C PRO A 5 13.41 26.48 -37.96
N GLY A 6 12.56 25.91 -37.11
CA GLY A 6 12.95 25.34 -35.83
C GLY A 6 11.98 24.23 -35.47
N ARG A 7 12.04 23.09 -36.17
CA ARG A 7 11.37 21.86 -35.72
C ARG A 7 12.08 21.45 -34.43
N SER A 8 11.48 21.81 -33.30
CA SER A 8 11.82 21.20 -32.02
C SER A 8 11.59 19.71 -32.17
N ALA A 9 12.67 18.94 -32.01
CA ALA A 9 12.59 17.50 -31.89
C ALA A 9 11.68 17.22 -30.69
N GLY A 10 10.48 16.73 -30.96
CA GLY A 10 9.61 16.12 -29.97
C GLY A 10 10.33 14.90 -29.41
N GLY A 11 11.17 15.13 -28.41
CA GLY A 11 11.68 14.08 -27.55
C GLY A 11 10.48 13.37 -26.98
N ARG A 12 10.23 12.16 -27.48
CA ARG A 12 9.23 11.25 -26.95
C ARG A 12 9.56 11.10 -25.47
N ALA A 13 8.80 11.77 -24.60
CA ALA A 13 8.96 11.66 -23.17
C ALA A 13 8.87 10.17 -22.85
N VAL A 14 10.02 9.56 -22.55
CA VAL A 14 10.06 8.21 -22.01
C VAL A 14 9.26 8.35 -20.73
N ASN A 15 8.05 7.80 -20.70
CA ASN A 15 7.16 7.90 -19.56
C ASN A 15 7.78 7.03 -18.45
N MET A 16 8.83 7.58 -17.80
CA MET A 16 9.56 6.92 -16.75
C MET A 16 8.64 6.89 -15.53
N ARG A 17 8.35 5.67 -15.09
CA ARG A 17 7.63 5.45 -13.85
C ARG A 17 8.46 6.09 -12.73
N PRO A 18 7.88 6.94 -11.88
CA PRO A 18 8.61 7.51 -10.76
C PRO A 18 9.08 6.37 -9.84
N GLU A 19 10.37 6.37 -9.51
CA GLU A 19 10.95 5.39 -8.60
C GLU A 19 10.43 5.62 -7.17
N PRO A 20 9.97 4.57 -6.47
CA PRO A 20 9.61 4.67 -5.06
C PRO A 20 10.81 5.08 -4.20
N TYR A 21 10.56 5.90 -3.18
CA TYR A 21 11.52 6.25 -2.15
C TYR A 21 10.91 6.07 -0.76
N ALA A 22 11.74 5.73 0.22
CA ALA A 22 11.33 5.62 1.62
C ALA A 22 10.89 6.98 2.18
N VAL A 23 9.82 6.98 2.96
CA VAL A 23 9.33 8.15 3.69
C VAL A 23 9.68 7.97 5.16
N ASP A 24 10.41 8.93 5.70
CA ASP A 24 10.76 8.99 7.12
C ASP A 24 9.53 9.41 7.95
N ALA A 25 9.34 8.78 9.11
CA ALA A 25 8.21 9.03 10.01
C ALA A 25 8.16 10.49 10.50
N PHE A 26 9.32 11.08 10.82
CA PHE A 26 9.44 12.48 11.23
C PHE A 26 9.26 13.44 10.06
N ALA A 27 9.52 13.00 8.84
CA ALA A 27 9.31 13.79 7.62
C ALA A 27 7.84 13.80 7.17
N LEU A 28 6.97 12.92 7.71
CA LEU A 28 5.53 12.90 7.40
C LEU A 28 4.79 14.05 8.09
N THR A 29 5.12 15.27 7.71
CA THR A 29 4.58 16.53 8.20
C THR A 29 4.47 17.56 7.07
N GLY A 30 3.86 18.72 7.34
CA GLY A 30 3.76 19.86 6.42
C GLY A 30 3.35 19.46 5.01
N ASP A 31 4.08 19.97 4.02
CA ASP A 31 3.81 19.78 2.59
C ASP A 31 3.78 18.30 2.15
N LEU A 32 4.60 17.43 2.75
CA LEU A 32 4.61 16.01 2.40
C LEU A 32 3.33 15.33 2.87
N LEU A 33 2.90 15.62 4.09
CA LEU A 33 1.64 15.11 4.61
C LEU A 33 0.45 15.66 3.81
N ASP A 34 0.49 16.94 3.43
CA ASP A 34 -0.51 17.56 2.56
C ASP A 34 -0.61 16.85 1.21
N ALA A 35 0.53 16.57 0.56
CA ALA A 35 0.56 15.86 -0.70
C ALA A 35 0.02 14.42 -0.58
N ILE A 36 0.41 13.69 0.47
CA ILE A 36 -0.08 12.32 0.72
C ILE A 36 -1.60 12.30 0.98
N VAL A 37 -2.09 13.24 1.78
CA VAL A 37 -3.53 13.39 2.03
C VAL A 37 -4.26 13.77 0.75
N GLY A 38 -3.68 14.61 -0.10
CA GLY A 38 -4.21 14.93 -1.44
C GLY A 38 -4.30 13.71 -2.35
N VAL A 39 -3.25 12.88 -2.39
CA VAL A 39 -3.28 11.60 -3.13
C VAL A 39 -4.38 10.68 -2.61
N TYR A 40 -4.51 10.56 -1.28
CA TYR A 40 -5.59 9.77 -0.66
C TYR A 40 -6.97 10.30 -1.05
N ALA A 41 -7.20 11.60 -0.90
CA ALA A 41 -8.49 12.22 -1.19
C ALA A 41 -8.90 12.04 -2.67
N GLY A 42 -7.94 12.15 -3.59
CA GLY A 42 -8.19 11.93 -5.02
C GLY A 42 -8.35 10.46 -5.43
N ALA A 43 -7.77 9.51 -4.68
CA ALA A 43 -7.78 8.09 -5.03
C ALA A 43 -8.84 7.27 -4.28
N ALA A 44 -9.31 7.72 -3.12
CA ALA A 44 -10.26 7.00 -2.28
C ALA A 44 -11.63 6.87 -2.96
N SER A 45 -12.28 5.72 -2.73
CA SER A 45 -13.64 5.46 -3.22
C SER A 45 -14.52 4.87 -2.11
N PRO A 46 -15.64 5.52 -1.73
CA PRO A 46 -16.09 6.84 -2.23
C PRO A 46 -15.09 7.96 -1.88
N PRO A 47 -15.16 9.12 -2.57
CA PRO A 47 -14.28 10.26 -2.31
C PRO A 47 -14.25 10.60 -0.82
N ALA A 48 -13.06 10.81 -0.28
CA ALA A 48 -12.88 11.01 1.15
C ALA A 48 -13.52 12.34 1.59
N ILE A 49 -14.67 12.27 2.26
CA ILE A 49 -15.36 13.44 2.83
C ILE A 49 -14.57 14.03 4.01
N ASP A 50 -13.67 13.24 4.63
CA ASP A 50 -12.97 13.60 5.87
C ASP A 50 -11.44 13.38 5.76
N ALA A 51 -10.79 14.20 4.93
CA ALA A 51 -9.34 14.17 4.72
C ALA A 51 -8.56 14.54 6.00
N ASP A 52 -9.10 15.44 6.84
CA ASP A 52 -8.46 15.89 8.07
C ASP A 52 -8.44 14.80 9.14
N ARG A 53 -9.53 14.04 9.32
CA ARG A 53 -9.48 12.85 10.18
C ARG A 53 -8.47 11.84 9.68
N ARG A 54 -8.34 11.70 8.36
CA ARG A 54 -7.36 10.78 7.77
C ARG A 54 -5.93 11.24 8.02
N ARG A 55 -5.66 12.54 7.95
CA ARG A 55 -4.37 13.14 8.32
C ARG A 55 -3.93 12.72 9.72
N GLY A 56 -4.80 12.92 10.71
CA GLY A 56 -4.50 12.54 12.10
C GLY A 56 -4.24 11.04 12.26
N LEU A 57 -4.96 10.21 11.52
CA LEU A 57 -4.74 8.76 11.52
C LEU A 57 -3.37 8.38 10.92
N PHE A 58 -2.98 8.98 9.80
CA PHE A 58 -1.70 8.70 9.15
C PHE A 58 -0.52 9.02 10.08
N VAL A 59 -0.58 10.17 10.76
CA VAL A 59 0.43 10.55 11.75
C VAL A 59 0.44 9.57 12.94
N ARG A 60 -0.73 9.13 13.42
CA ARG A 60 -0.77 8.15 14.52
C ARG A 60 -0.16 6.80 14.14
N HIS A 61 -0.35 6.34 12.89
CA HIS A 61 0.22 5.09 12.44
C HIS A 61 1.75 5.08 12.40
N THR A 62 2.41 6.25 12.31
CA THR A 62 3.89 6.31 12.35
C THR A 62 4.47 5.84 13.68
N LEU A 63 3.64 5.79 14.73
CA LEU A 63 4.00 5.31 16.06
C LEU A 63 3.85 3.79 16.19
N GLU A 64 3.25 3.11 15.21
CA GLU A 64 3.06 1.66 15.27
C GLU A 64 4.39 0.91 15.04
N PRO A 65 4.64 -0.19 15.77
CA PRO A 65 5.88 -0.96 15.61
C PRO A 65 6.10 -1.43 14.18
N GLY A 66 7.34 -1.29 13.69
CA GLY A 66 7.71 -1.74 12.35
C GLY A 66 7.07 -0.93 11.22
N TRP A 67 6.53 0.27 11.51
CA TRP A 67 6.01 1.19 10.51
C TRP A 67 7.05 1.51 9.44
N GLN A 68 6.62 1.43 8.18
CA GLN A 68 7.40 1.86 7.03
C GLN A 68 6.46 2.43 5.97
N ALA A 69 6.92 3.47 5.29
CA ALA A 69 6.20 4.10 4.21
C ALA A 69 7.10 4.35 3.00
N VAL A 70 6.50 4.34 1.82
CA VAL A 70 7.13 4.61 0.55
C VAL A 70 6.24 5.54 -0.27
N ALA A 71 6.83 6.44 -1.04
CA ALA A 71 6.14 7.34 -1.94
C ALA A 71 6.78 7.32 -3.33
N ALA A 72 6.04 7.70 -4.35
CA ALA A 72 6.54 7.82 -5.72
C ALA A 72 6.15 9.18 -6.30
N GLY A 73 7.12 9.86 -6.92
CA GLY A 73 6.97 11.20 -7.49
C GLY A 73 7.34 12.33 -6.51
N ARG A 74 7.64 13.51 -7.08
CA ARG A 74 7.94 14.73 -6.33
C ARG A 74 7.25 15.93 -7.03
N PRO A 75 6.09 16.41 -6.55
CA PRO A 75 5.36 15.94 -5.36
C PRO A 75 4.82 14.49 -5.52
N PRO A 76 4.54 13.77 -4.42
CA PRO A 76 4.01 12.41 -4.47
C PRO A 76 2.74 12.29 -5.32
N VAL A 77 2.70 11.30 -6.20
CA VAL A 77 1.52 10.88 -6.96
C VAL A 77 0.99 9.52 -6.51
N GLY A 78 1.71 8.85 -5.61
CA GLY A 78 1.33 7.59 -5.01
C GLY A 78 2.11 7.34 -3.73
N PHE A 79 1.51 6.62 -2.80
CA PHE A 79 2.16 6.20 -1.57
C PHE A 79 1.60 4.86 -1.09
N ALA A 80 2.41 4.17 -0.28
CA ALA A 80 1.97 3.00 0.45
C ALA A 80 2.66 3.00 1.82
N TYR A 81 1.97 2.48 2.84
CA TYR A 81 2.60 2.25 4.13
C TYR A 81 1.91 1.10 4.86
N GLY A 82 2.62 0.57 5.85
CA GLY A 82 2.08 -0.42 6.76
C GLY A 82 2.96 -0.52 8.00
N PHE A 83 2.60 -1.43 8.89
CA PHE A 83 3.26 -1.65 10.16
C PHE A 83 3.03 -3.10 10.61
N HIS A 84 3.67 -3.51 11.69
CA HIS A 84 3.48 -4.83 12.25
C HIS A 84 2.06 -4.98 12.82
N CYS A 85 1.36 -6.04 12.42
CA CYS A 85 0.06 -6.37 12.96
C CYS A 85 0.21 -6.87 14.40
N ALA A 86 -0.40 -6.17 15.36
CA ALA A 86 -0.29 -6.51 16.78
C ALA A 86 -1.64 -6.53 17.51
N PRO A 87 -1.80 -7.37 18.55
CA PRO A 87 -2.93 -7.27 19.47
C PRO A 87 -3.08 -5.87 20.06
N GLY A 88 -4.33 -5.39 20.22
CA GLY A 88 -4.62 -4.03 20.68
C GLY A 88 -4.87 -3.04 19.53
N GLN A 89 -4.41 -3.35 18.31
CA GLN A 89 -4.81 -2.61 17.12
C GLN A 89 -6.22 -3.04 16.72
N TRP A 90 -7.15 -2.09 16.63
CA TRP A 90 -8.56 -2.36 16.32
C TRP A 90 -8.75 -3.20 15.05
N TRP A 91 -8.00 -2.90 13.98
CA TRP A 91 -8.08 -3.62 12.71
C TRP A 91 -7.64 -5.08 12.87
N HIS A 92 -6.48 -5.30 13.49
CA HIS A 92 -5.95 -6.64 13.74
C HIS A 92 -6.93 -7.47 14.60
N ASP A 93 -7.44 -6.90 15.69
CA ASP A 93 -8.31 -7.65 16.60
C ASP A 93 -9.67 -7.98 15.98
N THR A 94 -10.20 -7.07 15.17
CA THR A 94 -11.43 -7.29 14.39
C THR A 94 -11.21 -8.39 13.35
N LEU A 95 -10.12 -8.31 12.59
CA LEU A 95 -9.81 -9.31 11.60
C LEU A 95 -9.53 -10.68 12.23
N ARG A 96 -8.82 -10.73 13.37
CA ARG A 96 -8.56 -11.96 14.11
C ARG A 96 -9.84 -12.67 14.51
N ARG A 97 -10.84 -11.94 15.00
CA ARG A 97 -12.16 -12.52 15.32
C ARG A 97 -12.85 -13.07 14.07
N GLY A 98 -12.88 -12.29 12.99
CA GLY A 98 -13.44 -12.70 11.71
C GLY A 98 -12.79 -13.96 11.13
N MET A 99 -11.46 -13.98 11.07
CA MET A 99 -10.69 -15.12 10.56
C MET A 99 -10.83 -16.35 11.43
N ARG A 100 -10.96 -16.21 12.76
CA ARG A 100 -11.24 -17.36 13.63
C ARG A 100 -12.60 -17.98 13.33
N ALA A 101 -13.62 -17.17 13.07
CA ALA A 101 -14.94 -17.65 12.72
C ALA A 101 -14.98 -18.27 11.32
N GLY A 102 -14.32 -17.66 10.33
CA GLY A 102 -14.36 -18.12 8.93
C GLY A 102 -13.35 -19.22 8.57
N LEU A 103 -12.15 -19.21 9.15
CA LEU A 103 -11.04 -20.11 8.80
C LEU A 103 -10.62 -21.05 9.95
N GLY A 104 -11.18 -20.84 11.14
CA GLY A 104 -10.76 -21.55 12.35
C GLY A 104 -9.52 -20.97 13.01
N PHE A 105 -9.30 -21.39 14.27
CA PHE A 105 -8.27 -20.85 15.14
C PHE A 105 -6.84 -21.00 14.58
N ARG A 106 -6.49 -22.19 14.06
CA ARG A 106 -5.14 -22.48 13.57
C ARG A 106 -4.77 -21.63 12.36
N ALA A 107 -5.66 -21.53 11.38
CA ALA A 107 -5.44 -20.72 10.18
C ALA A 107 -5.33 -19.23 10.52
N SER A 108 -6.25 -18.69 11.34
CA SER A 108 -6.18 -17.31 11.81
C SER A 108 -4.85 -16.99 12.50
N ARG A 109 -4.41 -17.85 13.44
CA ARG A 109 -3.13 -17.69 14.12
C ARG A 109 -1.95 -17.74 13.14
N SER A 110 -1.98 -18.65 12.16
CA SER A 110 -0.91 -18.79 11.19
C SER A 110 -0.72 -17.52 10.35
N TRP A 111 -1.78 -16.75 10.10
CA TRP A 111 -1.75 -15.54 9.28
C TRP A 111 -1.44 -14.28 10.07
N LEU A 112 -1.87 -14.17 11.32
CA LEU A 112 -1.81 -12.92 12.09
C LEU A 112 -0.79 -12.91 13.23
N SER A 113 -0.16 -14.03 13.56
CA SER A 113 0.81 -14.09 14.68
C SER A 113 2.12 -13.34 14.42
N ASP A 114 2.41 -13.03 13.16
CA ASP A 114 3.61 -12.33 12.72
C ASP A 114 3.37 -11.89 11.27
N ALA A 115 2.77 -10.72 11.12
CA ALA A 115 2.30 -10.24 9.84
C ALA A 115 2.52 -8.74 9.70
N PHE A 116 2.85 -8.32 8.48
CA PHE A 116 2.82 -6.93 8.09
C PHE A 116 1.40 -6.55 7.64
N CYS A 117 0.85 -5.53 8.29
CA CYS A 117 -0.42 -4.92 7.94
C CYS A 117 -0.16 -3.89 6.85
N LEU A 118 -0.45 -4.21 5.59
CA LEU A 118 -0.41 -3.21 4.53
C LEU A 118 -1.65 -2.32 4.67
N ALA A 119 -1.44 -1.17 5.30
CA ALA A 119 -2.51 -0.31 5.80
C ALA A 119 -3.05 0.60 4.69
N GLU A 120 -2.17 1.22 3.90
CA GLU A 120 -2.56 2.08 2.80
C GLU A 120 -1.77 1.77 1.53
N LEU A 121 -2.47 1.88 0.41
CA LEU A 121 -1.90 1.93 -0.93
C LEU A 121 -2.80 2.80 -1.79
N HIS A 122 -2.27 3.93 -2.25
CA HIS A 122 -3.01 4.87 -3.09
C HIS A 122 -2.12 5.36 -4.23
N VAL A 123 -2.72 5.50 -5.40
CA VAL A 123 -2.12 6.15 -6.55
C VAL A 123 -3.16 7.10 -7.11
N HIS A 124 -2.78 8.37 -7.28
CA HIS A 124 -3.64 9.39 -7.81
C HIS A 124 -4.22 8.95 -9.18
N PRO A 125 -5.52 9.16 -9.48
CA PRO A 125 -6.15 8.66 -10.69
C PRO A 125 -5.40 9.00 -11.99
N SER A 126 -4.82 10.21 -12.09
CA SER A 126 -4.03 10.62 -13.26
C SER A 126 -2.73 9.83 -13.47
N ALA A 127 -2.25 9.13 -12.44
CA ALA A 127 -1.02 8.35 -12.44
C ALA A 127 -1.27 6.82 -12.37
N GLN A 128 -2.53 6.37 -12.32
CA GLN A 128 -2.87 4.95 -12.26
C GLN A 128 -2.57 4.22 -13.59
N ARG A 129 -2.56 2.89 -13.53
CA ARG A 129 -2.29 1.98 -14.68
C ARG A 129 -0.90 2.13 -15.32
N GLN A 130 0.01 2.83 -14.65
CA GLN A 130 1.40 3.00 -15.06
C GLN A 130 2.38 2.13 -14.26
N GLY A 131 1.88 1.16 -13.47
CA GLY A 131 2.73 0.25 -12.67
C GLY A 131 3.24 0.83 -11.34
N ILE A 132 2.88 2.07 -10.99
CA ILE A 132 3.30 2.73 -9.74
C ILE A 132 2.84 1.93 -8.50
N GLY A 133 1.57 1.53 -8.45
CA GLY A 133 1.05 0.76 -7.31
C GLY A 133 1.79 -0.55 -7.06
N ARG A 134 2.19 -1.24 -8.15
CA ARG A 134 3.03 -2.44 -8.06
C ARG A 134 4.40 -2.12 -7.50
N ALA A 135 5.07 -1.09 -8.02
CA ALA A 135 6.39 -0.68 -7.56
C ALA A 135 6.38 -0.27 -6.08
N LEU A 136 5.35 0.44 -5.62
CA LEU A 136 5.16 0.80 -4.21
C LEU A 136 5.05 -0.44 -3.33
N VAL A 137 4.21 -1.42 -3.69
CA VAL A 137 4.04 -2.66 -2.91
C VAL A 137 5.32 -3.49 -2.93
N GLU A 138 6.00 -3.62 -4.07
CA GLU A 138 7.24 -4.37 -4.16
C GLU A 138 8.35 -3.73 -3.31
N HIS A 139 8.49 -2.40 -3.34
CA HIS A 139 9.49 -1.69 -2.54
C HIS A 139 9.16 -1.72 -1.04
N LEU A 140 7.89 -1.55 -0.67
CA LEU A 140 7.46 -1.59 0.73
C LEU A 140 7.67 -2.97 1.37
N LEU A 141 7.53 -4.04 0.59
CA LEU A 141 7.60 -5.41 1.08
C LEU A 141 8.97 -6.05 0.91
N ASP A 142 9.93 -5.35 0.29
CA ASP A 142 11.30 -5.84 0.12
C ASP A 142 12.00 -5.97 1.49
N GLY A 143 12.63 -7.12 1.74
CA GLY A 143 13.37 -7.38 2.98
C GLY A 143 12.52 -7.44 4.27
N ARG A 144 11.18 -7.45 4.19
CA ARG A 144 10.34 -7.53 5.40
C ARG A 144 10.54 -8.85 6.15
N PRO A 145 10.70 -8.82 7.50
CA PRO A 145 10.95 -10.02 8.29
C PRO A 145 9.69 -10.81 8.63
N GLU A 146 8.50 -10.20 8.57
CA GLU A 146 7.25 -10.88 8.93
C GLU A 146 6.95 -12.06 8.01
N ARG A 147 6.38 -13.14 8.54
CA ARG A 147 5.99 -14.35 7.79
C ARG A 147 4.79 -14.19 6.85
N ALA A 148 4.06 -13.08 6.96
CA ALA A 148 2.92 -12.80 6.12
C ALA A 148 2.71 -11.31 5.91
N VAL A 149 2.00 -10.97 4.85
CA VAL A 149 1.44 -9.64 4.60
C VAL A 149 -0.07 -9.80 4.51
N VAL A 150 -0.81 -8.97 5.22
CA VAL A 150 -2.28 -8.98 5.24
C VAL A 150 -2.83 -7.59 4.99
N LEU A 151 -3.96 -7.52 4.29
CA LEU A 151 -4.68 -6.29 4.03
C LEU A 151 -6.17 -6.56 3.87
N SER A 152 -6.95 -5.50 3.91
CA SER A 152 -8.36 -5.53 3.51
C SER A 152 -8.60 -4.45 2.45
N THR A 153 -9.39 -4.79 1.43
CA THR A 153 -9.84 -3.86 0.40
C THR A 153 -11.37 -3.90 0.33
N PRO A 154 -12.07 -2.80 -0.01
CA PRO A 154 -13.46 -2.90 -0.43
C PRO A 154 -13.61 -4.02 -1.46
N ASP A 155 -14.73 -4.73 -1.45
CA ASP A 155 -14.98 -5.84 -2.38
C ASP A 155 -15.15 -5.34 -3.82
N ALA A 156 -14.03 -5.06 -4.47
CA ALA A 156 -13.91 -4.52 -5.81
C ALA A 156 -13.02 -5.44 -6.65
N ALA A 157 -13.56 -5.93 -7.77
CA ALA A 157 -12.88 -6.90 -8.63
C ALA A 157 -11.50 -6.41 -9.12
N GLU A 158 -11.35 -5.12 -9.41
CA GLU A 158 -10.09 -4.56 -9.90
C GLU A 158 -8.99 -4.56 -8.84
N ALA A 159 -9.32 -4.24 -7.59
CA ALA A 159 -8.37 -4.34 -6.47
C ALA A 159 -7.95 -5.81 -6.24
N ARG A 160 -8.90 -6.74 -6.29
CA ARG A 160 -8.62 -8.18 -6.14
C ARG A 160 -7.72 -8.72 -7.24
N LYS A 161 -7.99 -8.37 -8.51
CA LYS A 161 -7.12 -8.72 -9.65
C LYS A 161 -5.71 -8.12 -9.51
N PHE A 162 -5.62 -6.88 -9.03
CA PHE A 162 -4.33 -6.22 -8.78
C PHE A 162 -3.51 -7.00 -7.75
N TYR A 163 -4.08 -7.29 -6.58
CA TYR A 163 -3.37 -8.01 -5.52
C TYR A 163 -3.10 -9.48 -5.86
N ALA A 164 -3.99 -10.15 -6.58
CA ALA A 164 -3.76 -11.51 -7.07
C ALA A 164 -2.51 -11.60 -7.96
N ARG A 165 -2.28 -10.61 -8.84
CA ARG A 165 -1.05 -10.51 -9.66
C ARG A 165 0.23 -10.28 -8.84
N LEU A 166 0.08 -9.81 -7.60
CA LEU A 166 1.18 -9.63 -6.65
C LEU A 166 1.34 -10.83 -5.69
N GLY A 167 0.62 -11.93 -5.94
CA GLY A 167 0.70 -13.17 -5.17
C GLY A 167 -0.15 -13.20 -3.91
N PHE A 168 -1.07 -12.25 -3.73
CA PHE A 168 -2.03 -12.31 -2.62
C PHE A 168 -3.18 -13.27 -2.96
N THR A 169 -3.69 -13.95 -1.93
CA THR A 169 -4.85 -14.83 -1.99
C THR A 169 -5.99 -14.29 -1.13
N GLU A 170 -7.22 -14.61 -1.49
CA GLU A 170 -8.41 -14.27 -0.70
C GLU A 170 -8.47 -15.15 0.56
N LEU A 171 -8.49 -14.49 1.73
CA LEU A 171 -8.62 -15.15 3.02
C LEU A 171 -10.07 -15.11 3.51
N LEU A 172 -10.75 -13.98 3.33
CA LEU A 172 -12.16 -13.80 3.63
C LEU A 172 -12.79 -12.93 2.55
N THR A 173 -13.99 -13.26 2.12
CA THR A 173 -14.84 -12.44 1.24
C THR A 173 -16.12 -12.06 1.97
N GLY A 174 -16.78 -10.97 1.56
CA GLY A 174 -18.00 -10.52 2.22
C GLY A 174 -17.80 -10.07 3.68
N PHE A 175 -16.57 -9.75 4.10
CA PHE A 175 -16.26 -9.44 5.49
C PHE A 175 -16.74 -8.04 5.86
N ALA A 176 -17.67 -7.94 6.82
CA ALA A 176 -18.20 -6.67 7.30
C ALA A 176 -17.36 -6.13 8.46
N PHE A 177 -16.66 -5.02 8.24
CA PHE A 177 -16.06 -4.28 9.35
C PHE A 177 -17.14 -3.49 10.10
N PRO A 178 -17.11 -3.46 11.45
CA PRO A 178 -18.02 -2.64 12.22
C PRO A 178 -17.95 -1.17 11.79
N GLY A 179 -19.11 -0.57 11.51
CA GLY A 179 -19.20 0.84 11.11
C GLY A 179 -18.87 1.13 9.64
N THR A 180 -18.67 0.11 8.80
CA THR A 180 -18.52 0.29 7.35
C THR A 180 -19.80 -0.11 6.60
N PRO A 181 -20.21 0.63 5.56
CA PRO A 181 -21.46 0.36 4.84
C PRO A 181 -21.36 -0.78 3.83
N ALA A 182 -20.16 -1.16 3.41
CA ALA A 182 -19.91 -2.13 2.35
C ALA A 182 -18.96 -3.24 2.82
N PRO A 183 -19.10 -4.47 2.28
CA PRO A 183 -18.23 -5.58 2.62
C PRO A 183 -16.82 -5.39 2.05
N TYR A 184 -15.87 -6.05 2.71
CA TYR A 184 -14.46 -6.08 2.34
C TYR A 184 -14.03 -7.49 1.95
N THR A 185 -12.99 -7.56 1.13
CA THR A 185 -12.19 -8.76 0.95
C THR A 185 -10.90 -8.62 1.74
N VAL A 186 -10.59 -9.64 2.53
CA VAL A 186 -9.32 -9.76 3.24
C VAL A 186 -8.38 -10.59 2.38
N LEU A 187 -7.19 -10.07 2.14
CA LEU A 187 -6.17 -10.69 1.32
C LEU A 187 -4.92 -10.96 2.15
N GLY A 188 -4.23 -12.05 1.82
CA GLY A 188 -2.98 -12.44 2.46
C GLY A 188 -1.95 -12.93 1.47
N ARG A 189 -0.67 -12.65 1.75
CA ARG A 189 0.47 -13.20 1.01
C ARG A 189 1.50 -13.73 2.02
N ARG A 190 2.00 -14.94 1.80
CA ARG A 190 3.15 -15.44 2.56
C ARG A 190 4.41 -14.76 2.05
N THR A 191 5.25 -14.31 2.98
CA THR A 191 6.60 -13.90 2.63
C THR A 191 7.48 -15.15 2.53
N PRO A 192 8.47 -15.16 1.63
CA PRO A 192 9.48 -16.21 1.63
C PRO A 192 10.21 -16.23 2.98
N ALA A 193 10.45 -17.41 3.53
CA ALA A 193 11.18 -17.59 4.80
C ALA A 193 12.63 -17.04 4.74
N ASP A 194 13.13 -16.74 3.53
CA ASP A 194 14.54 -16.47 3.24
C ASP A 194 14.77 -15.03 2.73
N ALA A 195 13.92 -14.07 3.09
CA ALA A 195 14.10 -12.67 2.67
C ALA A 195 15.40 -12.02 3.19
N THR A 196 16.13 -12.69 4.09
CA THR A 196 17.49 -12.33 4.52
C THR A 196 18.57 -12.61 3.47
N GLY A 197 18.25 -13.21 2.31
CA GLY A 197 19.23 -13.59 1.28
C GLY A 197 19.15 -12.84 -0.06
N TRP A 198 18.20 -11.92 -0.26
CA TRP A 198 17.96 -11.29 -1.58
C TRP A 198 18.86 -10.08 -1.88
N SER A 199 19.55 -9.52 -0.88
CA SER A 199 20.31 -8.26 -0.98
C SER A 199 21.73 -8.36 -1.56
N LEU A 200 22.21 -9.55 -1.97
CA LEU A 200 23.57 -9.71 -2.52
C LEU A 200 23.67 -10.04 -4.02
N ARG A 201 22.56 -10.12 -4.78
CA ARG A 201 22.62 -10.51 -6.22
C ARG A 201 22.22 -9.43 -7.23
N ARG A 202 22.32 -8.14 -6.88
CA ARG A 202 22.17 -7.04 -7.86
C ARG A 202 23.23 -5.93 -7.77
N ARG A 203 24.50 -6.31 -7.61
CA ARG A 203 25.62 -5.52 -8.13
C ARG A 203 26.58 -6.48 -8.86
N GLY A 204 26.58 -6.41 -10.18
CA GLY A 204 27.54 -7.14 -11.01
C GLY A 204 26.98 -7.66 -12.32
N ARG A 205 26.74 -6.75 -13.28
CA ARG A 205 27.29 -6.81 -14.64
C ARG A 205 26.88 -5.58 -15.43
#